data_AF-A0A251TL44-F1
#
_entry.id   AF-A0A251TL44-F1
#
_cell.length_a   1.000
_cell.length_b   1.000
_cell.length_c   1.000
_cell.angle_alpha   90.00
_cell.angle_beta   90.00
_cell.angle_gamma   90.00
#
_symmetry.space_group_name_H-M   'P 1'
#
loop_
_entity.id
_entity.type
_entity.pdbx_description
1 polymer ?
#
loop_
_entity_poly.entity_id
_entity_poly.type
_entity_poly.pdbx_seq_one_letter_code
_entity_poly.pdbx_strand_id
1 'polypeptide(L)'
;MDLEPGTMESIRSGPNGLLFRPDNFVFGQSGAGNNWAKGHYTEGAELIGSVLDVVRKEAENCDSLQGFHVCHSLGGGTGSGMGTLLISKIREEYPHRMLLTFSVFPLPKVSDTVVEPYNATLLAH
;
A
#
# COMPACT_ATOMS: atom_id res chain seq x y z
N MET A 1 -3.89 4.35 -0.21
CA MET A 1 -4.27 3.58 0.99
C MET A 1 -3.23 3.78 2.07
N ASP A 2 -3.62 3.79 3.34
CA ASP A 2 -2.71 3.84 4.49
C ASP A 2 -3.41 3.26 5.73
N LEU A 3 -2.67 2.78 6.72
CA LEU A 3 -3.25 2.26 7.96
C LEU A 3 -3.62 3.37 8.96
N GLU A 4 -3.19 4.60 8.68
CA GLU A 4 -3.47 5.80 9.47
C GLU A 4 -4.09 6.91 8.61
N PRO A 5 -4.95 7.77 9.17
CA PRO A 5 -5.64 8.81 8.40
C PRO A 5 -4.75 10.02 8.06
N GLY A 6 -3.69 10.27 8.83
CA GLY A 6 -2.96 11.56 8.81
C GLY A 6 -2.36 11.93 7.44
N THR A 7 -1.79 10.96 6.73
CA THR A 7 -1.22 11.18 5.39
C THR A 7 -2.30 11.57 4.38
N MET A 8 -3.48 10.95 4.47
CA MET A 8 -4.59 11.17 3.53
C MET A 8 -5.23 12.54 3.71
N GLU A 9 -5.38 12.98 4.97
CA GLU A 9 -5.89 14.32 5.27
C GLU A 9 -4.97 15.41 4.73
N SER A 10 -3.65 15.19 4.80
CA SER A 10 -2.64 16.09 4.26
C SER A 10 -2.74 16.21 2.73
N ILE A 11 -2.97 15.09 2.03
CA ILE A 11 -3.16 15.09 0.56
C ILE A 11 -4.46 15.82 0.20
N ARG A 12 -5.56 15.54 0.91
CA ARG A 12 -6.88 16.12 0.63
C ARG A 12 -6.94 17.63 0.88
N SER A 13 -6.24 18.11 1.90
CA SER A 13 -6.12 19.55 2.20
C SER A 13 -5.07 20.26 1.34
N GLY A 14 -4.22 19.52 0.65
CA GLY A 14 -3.19 20.03 -0.23
C GLY A 14 -3.74 20.67 -1.51
N PRO A 15 -2.88 21.36 -2.29
CA PRO A 15 -3.28 22.09 -3.49
C PRO A 15 -3.93 21.21 -4.56
N ASN A 16 -3.59 19.92 -4.59
CA ASN A 16 -4.10 18.94 -5.56
C ASN A 16 -5.16 18.01 -4.95
N GLY A 17 -5.70 18.30 -3.77
CA GLY A 17 -6.62 17.40 -3.06
C GLY A 17 -7.91 17.11 -3.82
N LEU A 18 -8.37 18.05 -4.65
CA LEU A 18 -9.59 17.92 -5.46
C LEU A 18 -9.40 17.08 -6.74
N LEU A 19 -8.16 16.72 -7.09
CA LEU A 19 -7.88 15.90 -8.27
C LEU A 19 -8.33 14.45 -8.10
N PHE A 20 -8.33 13.96 -6.87
CA PHE A 20 -8.59 12.56 -6.55
C PHE A 20 -10.03 12.36 -6.06
N ARG A 21 -10.67 11.27 -6.51
CA ARG A 21 -12.02 10.90 -6.03
C ARG A 21 -11.96 10.55 -4.54
N PRO A 22 -12.84 11.12 -3.69
CA PRO A 22 -12.89 10.81 -2.27
C PRO A 22 -13.05 9.31 -1.98
N ASP A 23 -13.84 8.60 -2.79
CA ASP A 23 -14.09 7.16 -2.65
C ASP A 23 -12.82 6.29 -2.82
N ASN A 24 -11.77 6.80 -3.46
CA ASN A 24 -10.53 6.06 -3.68
C ASN A 24 -9.56 6.16 -2.49
N PHE A 25 -9.88 6.98 -1.48
CA PHE A 25 -9.11 7.09 -0.25
C PHE A 25 -9.57 6.03 0.76
N VAL A 26 -8.80 4.95 0.87
CA VAL A 26 -9.03 3.90 1.88
C VAL A 26 -7.98 4.03 2.99
N PHE A 27 -8.42 4.13 4.24
CA PHE A 27 -7.52 4.22 5.39
C PHE A 27 -8.04 3.51 6.65
N GLY A 28 -7.11 3.03 7.46
CA GLY A 28 -7.37 2.42 8.76
C GLY A 28 -7.41 3.44 9.90
N GLN A 29 -7.62 2.95 11.12
CA GLN A 29 -7.56 3.73 12.36
C GLN A 29 -6.33 3.40 13.21
N SER A 30 -5.54 2.41 12.80
CA SER A 30 -4.47 1.81 13.59
C SER A 30 -3.28 1.51 12.68
N GLY A 31 -2.16 2.18 12.94
CA GLY A 31 -0.95 2.02 12.16
C GLY A 31 -0.22 0.69 12.38
N ALA A 32 0.61 0.34 11.41
CA ALA A 32 1.52 -0.81 11.54
C ALA A 32 2.67 -0.57 12.53
N GLY A 33 2.94 0.68 12.93
CA GLY A 33 4.00 1.01 13.89
C GLY A 33 5.39 0.50 13.48
N ASN A 34 5.74 0.64 12.20
CA ASN A 34 6.98 0.12 11.60
C ASN A 34 7.19 -1.40 11.75
N ASN A 35 6.13 -2.17 11.91
CA ASN A 35 6.19 -3.62 11.98
C ASN A 35 5.54 -4.27 10.76
N TRP A 36 6.34 -4.96 9.94
CA TRP A 36 5.86 -5.69 8.78
C TRP A 36 4.76 -6.71 9.14
N ALA A 37 4.87 -7.43 10.25
CA ALA A 37 3.90 -8.45 10.63
C ALA A 37 2.54 -7.86 10.97
N LYS A 38 2.48 -6.68 11.60
CA LYS A 38 1.21 -5.97 11.83
C LYS A 38 0.59 -5.53 10.50
N GLY A 39 1.42 -5.00 9.60
CA GLY A 39 0.97 -4.60 8.27
C GLY A 39 0.49 -5.77 7.41
N HIS A 40 1.07 -6.97 7.56
CA HIS A 40 0.77 -8.11 6.71
C HIS A 40 -0.33 -9.03 7.28
N TYR A 41 -0.27 -9.34 8.57
CA TYR A 41 -1.14 -10.36 9.18
C TYR A 41 -2.31 -9.82 10.00
N THR A 42 -2.24 -8.56 10.48
CA THR A 42 -3.30 -8.01 11.36
C THR A 42 -3.97 -6.79 10.73
N GLU A 43 -3.42 -5.60 10.91
CA GLU A 43 -4.06 -4.33 10.55
C GLU A 43 -4.30 -4.24 9.04
N GLY A 44 -3.30 -4.63 8.22
CA GLY A 44 -3.47 -4.63 6.77
C GLY A 44 -4.40 -5.72 6.26
N ALA A 45 -4.49 -6.86 6.96
CA ALA A 45 -5.41 -7.93 6.60
C ALA A 45 -6.87 -7.53 6.86
N GLU A 46 -7.14 -6.68 7.84
CA GLU A 46 -8.48 -6.12 8.07
C GLU A 46 -8.85 -5.11 6.97
N LEU A 47 -7.89 -4.28 6.52
CA LEU A 47 -8.16 -3.21 5.55
C LEU A 47 -8.14 -3.69 4.08
N ILE A 48 -7.46 -4.81 3.78
CA ILE A 48 -7.20 -5.21 2.39
C ILE A 48 -8.48 -5.47 1.58
N GLY A 49 -9.55 -5.96 2.22
CA GLY A 49 -10.82 -6.22 1.54
C GLY A 49 -11.39 -4.95 0.92
N SER A 50 -11.46 -3.87 1.69
CA SER A 50 -11.94 -2.57 1.21
C SER A 50 -11.06 -1.99 0.10
N VAL A 51 -9.74 -2.20 0.17
CA VAL A 51 -8.83 -1.78 -0.91
C VAL A 51 -9.12 -2.56 -2.19
N LEU A 52 -9.26 -3.88 -2.11
CA LEU A 52 -9.52 -4.73 -3.27
C LEU A 52 -10.87 -4.42 -3.93
N ASP A 53 -11.89 -4.09 -3.16
CA ASP A 53 -13.19 -3.69 -3.71
C ASP A 53 -13.09 -2.38 -4.52
N VAL A 54 -12.31 -1.40 -4.05
CA VAL A 54 -12.03 -0.18 -4.81
C VAL A 54 -11.22 -0.49 -6.06
N VAL A 55 -10.19 -1.34 -5.96
CA VAL A 55 -9.38 -1.76 -7.12
C VAL A 55 -10.25 -2.46 -8.16
N ARG A 56 -11.17 -3.33 -7.73
CA ARG A 56 -12.11 -4.04 -8.61
C ARG A 56 -13.04 -3.07 -9.34
N LYS A 57 -13.64 -2.14 -8.60
CA LYS A 57 -14.51 -1.09 -9.19
C LYS A 57 -13.78 -0.28 -10.26
N GLU A 58 -12.54 0.12 -10.01
CA GLU A 58 -11.76 0.90 -10.98
C GLU A 58 -11.28 0.04 -12.16
N ALA A 59 -10.99 -1.24 -11.94
CA ALA A 59 -10.66 -2.19 -13.01
C ALA A 59 -11.86 -2.47 -13.93
N GLU A 60 -13.07 -2.60 -13.39
CA GLU A 60 -14.31 -2.78 -14.15
C GLU A 60 -14.71 -1.54 -14.96
N ASN A 61 -14.32 -0.35 -14.49
CA ASN A 61 -14.52 0.90 -15.22
C ASN A 61 -13.57 1.07 -16.42
N CYS A 62 -12.61 0.17 -16.61
CA CYS A 62 -11.65 0.20 -17.70
C CYS A 62 -12.05 -0.77 -18.82
N ASP A 63 -12.05 -0.31 -20.08
CA ASP A 63 -12.34 -1.18 -21.24
C ASP A 63 -11.29 -2.30 -21.40
N SER A 64 -10.03 -1.99 -21.12
CA SER A 64 -8.93 -2.96 -21.17
C SER A 64 -7.82 -2.60 -20.18
N LEU A 65 -7.84 -3.26 -19.03
CA LEU A 65 -6.82 -3.11 -18.00
C LEU A 65 -5.47 -3.72 -18.45
N GLN A 66 -4.42 -2.91 -18.52
CA GLN A 66 -3.08 -3.41 -18.88
C GLN A 66 -2.31 -3.97 -17.69
N GLY A 67 -2.42 -3.33 -16.53
CA GLY A 67 -1.64 -3.67 -15.36
C GLY A 67 -1.79 -2.67 -14.22
N PHE A 68 -1.00 -2.91 -13.17
CA PHE A 68 -1.01 -2.13 -11.95
C PHE A 68 0.39 -1.59 -11.65
N HIS A 69 0.45 -0.35 -11.18
CA HIS A 69 1.66 0.24 -10.60
C HIS A 69 1.46 0.36 -9.09
N VAL A 70 2.38 -0.20 -8.31
CA VAL A 70 2.34 -0.16 -6.85
C VAL A 70 3.55 0.62 -6.34
N CYS A 71 3.31 1.76 -5.68
CA CYS A 71 4.34 2.57 -5.06
C CYS A 71 4.32 2.35 -3.54
N HIS A 72 5.44 1.93 -2.96
CA HIS A 72 5.52 1.61 -1.53
C HIS A 72 6.95 1.72 -0.99
N SER A 73 7.10 1.85 0.33
CA SER A 73 8.39 1.82 1.01
C SER A 73 8.73 0.39 1.47
N LEU A 74 10.01 0.05 1.43
CA LEU A 74 10.48 -1.26 1.93
C LEU A 74 10.71 -1.26 3.45
N GLY A 75 11.01 -0.10 4.03
CA GLY A 75 11.38 0.03 5.43
C GLY A 75 10.21 0.19 6.41
N GLY A 76 9.07 0.72 5.96
CA GLY A 76 7.92 1.02 6.83
C GLY A 76 6.93 -0.13 6.93
N GLY A 77 6.27 -0.30 8.08
CA GLY A 77 5.37 -1.45 8.33
C GLY A 77 4.16 -1.53 7.41
N THR A 78 3.53 -0.39 7.08
CA THR A 78 2.40 -0.33 6.13
C THR A 78 2.88 -0.59 4.70
N GLY A 79 3.89 0.17 4.25
CA GLY A 79 4.42 0.05 2.89
C GLY A 79 4.99 -1.33 2.60
N SER A 80 5.68 -1.93 3.57
CA SER A 80 6.27 -3.24 3.42
C SER A 80 5.23 -4.35 3.60
N GLY A 81 4.52 -4.37 4.74
CA GLY A 81 3.64 -5.47 5.13
C GLY A 81 2.31 -5.49 4.38
N MET A 82 1.58 -4.36 4.36
CA MET A 82 0.32 -4.27 3.62
C MET A 82 0.59 -4.24 2.11
N GLY A 83 1.70 -3.63 1.68
CA GLY A 83 2.11 -3.61 0.28
C GLY A 83 2.35 -5.00 -0.29
N THR A 84 3.04 -5.89 0.43
CA THR A 84 3.25 -7.28 -0.01
C THR A 84 1.95 -8.07 -0.07
N LEU A 85 1.07 -7.87 0.93
CA LEU A 85 -0.25 -8.50 0.95
C LEU A 85 -1.08 -8.09 -0.27
N LEU A 86 -1.12 -6.80 -0.60
CA LEU A 86 -1.81 -6.28 -1.77
C LEU A 86 -1.26 -6.86 -3.07
N ILE A 87 0.06 -6.90 -3.21
CA ILE A 87 0.73 -7.47 -4.38
C ILE A 87 0.34 -8.94 -4.57
N SER A 88 0.31 -9.75 -3.50
CA SER A 88 -0.13 -11.15 -3.57
C SER A 88 -1.58 -11.24 -4.08
N LYS A 89 -2.48 -10.44 -3.50
CA LYS A 89 -3.91 -10.47 -3.85
C LYS A 89 -4.19 -10.01 -5.27
N ILE A 90 -3.50 -8.98 -5.74
CA ILE A 90 -3.61 -8.54 -7.15
C ILE A 90 -3.14 -9.63 -8.10
N ARG A 91 -2.04 -10.34 -7.77
CA ARG A 91 -1.55 -11.45 -8.59
C ARG A 91 -2.50 -12.66 -8.59
N GLU A 92 -3.20 -12.89 -7.48
CA GLU A 92 -4.23 -13.93 -7.37
C GLU A 92 -5.47 -13.59 -8.23
N GLU A 93 -6.00 -12.36 -8.14
CA GLU A 93 -7.20 -11.95 -8.88
C GLU A 93 -6.93 -11.64 -10.37
N TYR A 94 -5.74 -11.13 -10.69
CA TYR A 94 -5.37 -10.65 -12.03
C TYR A 94 -4.05 -11.28 -12.54
N PRO A 95 -3.97 -12.61 -12.69
CA PRO A 95 -2.72 -13.33 -12.94
C PRO A 95 -2.04 -13.00 -14.28
N HIS A 96 -2.80 -12.50 -15.26
CA HIS A 96 -2.29 -12.17 -16.60
C HIS A 96 -2.02 -10.68 -16.82
N ARG A 97 -2.13 -9.86 -15.77
CA ARG A 97 -1.89 -8.41 -15.86
C ARG A 97 -0.48 -8.07 -15.41
N MET A 98 0.13 -7.06 -16.03
CA MET A 98 1.44 -6.60 -15.63
C MET A 98 1.37 -5.99 -14.23
N LEU A 99 2.36 -6.28 -13.38
CA LEU A 99 2.50 -5.65 -12.07
C LEU A 99 3.89 -5.02 -11.99
N LEU A 100 3.94 -3.70 -11.82
CA LEU A 100 5.17 -2.93 -11.66
C LEU A 100 5.22 -2.34 -10.25
N THR A 101 6.32 -2.54 -9.55
CA THR A 101 6.53 -2.01 -8.20
C THR A 101 7.58 -0.90 -8.21
N PHE A 102 7.23 0.27 -7.67
CA PHE A 102 8.16 1.35 -7.39
C PHE A 102 8.44 1.35 -5.89
N SER A 103 9.60 0.84 -5.51
CA SER A 103 9.95 0.61 -4.12
C SER A 103 11.01 1.61 -3.64
N VAL A 104 10.75 2.27 -2.50
CA VAL A 104 11.73 3.14 -1.85
C VAL A 104 12.63 2.30 -0.95
N PHE A 105 13.91 2.21 -1.31
CA PHE A 105 14.91 1.43 -0.57
C PHE A 105 15.40 2.19 0.67
N PRO A 106 15.57 1.51 1.83
CA PRO A 106 16.03 2.15 3.05
C PRO A 106 17.49 2.63 2.94
N LEU A 107 17.80 3.79 3.53
CA LEU A 107 19.15 4.35 3.54
C LEU A 107 19.58 4.69 4.98
N PRO A 108 20.72 4.19 5.47
CA PRO A 108 21.15 4.39 6.87
C PRO A 108 21.29 5.85 7.32
N LYS A 109 21.47 6.78 6.37
CA LYS A 109 21.68 8.21 6.67
C LYS A 109 20.39 9.00 6.86
N VAL A 110 19.25 8.46 6.45
CA VAL A 110 17.94 9.15 6.43
C VAL A 110 16.87 8.29 7.14
N SER A 111 17.26 7.11 7.61
CA SER A 111 16.36 6.17 8.29
C SER A 111 16.21 6.51 9.76
N ASP A 112 14.98 6.74 10.20
CA ASP A 112 14.62 6.92 11.60
C ASP A 112 14.22 5.60 12.29
N THR A 113 14.18 4.49 11.55
CA THR A 113 13.61 3.22 12.01
C THR A 113 14.67 2.12 12.08
N VAL A 114 14.95 1.65 13.29
CA VAL A 114 15.98 0.60 13.54
C VAL A 114 15.64 -0.74 12.87
N VAL A 115 14.35 -1.00 12.64
CA VAL A 115 13.84 -2.27 12.09
C VAL A 115 13.66 -2.30 10.57
N GLU A 116 14.07 -1.26 9.84
CA GLU A 116 13.93 -1.24 8.36
C GLU A 116 14.59 -2.44 7.65
N PRO A 117 15.79 -2.91 8.04
CA PRO A 117 16.39 -4.08 7.40
C PRO A 117 15.52 -5.34 7.55
N TYR A 118 14.83 -5.49 8.69
CA TYR A 118 13.90 -6.61 8.90
C TYR A 118 12.69 -6.50 7.98
N ASN A 119 12.07 -5.33 7.92
CA ASN A 119 10.90 -5.10 7.06
C ASN A 119 11.23 -5.30 5.58
N ALA A 120 12.39 -4.82 5.12
CA ALA A 120 12.84 -4.97 3.74
C ALA A 120 13.14 -6.44 3.40
N THR A 121 13.76 -7.18 4.32
CA THR A 121 14.05 -8.61 4.11
C THR A 121 12.78 -9.44 4.03
N LEU A 122 11.82 -9.19 4.94
CA LEU A 122 10.54 -9.91 4.97
C LEU A 122 9.65 -9.60 3.77
N LEU A 123 9.77 -8.39 3.20
CA LEU A 123 9.07 -8.05 1.97
C LEU A 123 9.66 -8.75 0.74
N ALA A 124 10.97 -8.90 0.69
CA ALA A 124 11.67 -9.49 -0.46
C ALA A 124 11.50 -11.02 -0.56
N HIS A 125 11.08 -11.66 0.53
CA HIS A 125 10.83 -13.09 0.63
C HIS A 125 9.42 -13.44 0.12
#